data_AF-A0A2M7Z0T6-F1
#
_entry.id   AF-A0A2M7Z0T6-F1
#
_cell.length_a   1.000
_cell.length_b   1.000
_cell.length_c   1.000
_cell.angle_alpha   90.00
_cell.angle_beta   90.00
_cell.angle_gamma   90.00
#
_symmetry.space_group_name_H-M   'P 1'
#
loop_
_entity.id
_entity.type
_entity.pdbx_description
1 polymer ?
#
loop_
_entity_poly.entity_id
_entity_poly.type
_entity_poly.pdbx_seq_one_letter_code
_entity_poly.pdbx_strand_id
1 'polypeptide(L)'
;SLPAILHKLLPPEVFAEACFSLRVGRTCEREVLLRSLIRLGYGRGSLAEVPGEFSVRGGIVDIFSTAQDYPVRIEFLGDMVESIRTFDPSTQESITQLKETWVLPTREFIPPDSWQPDTSRDPIQPSIEWDLPRYYPKLVTLFEYIHTPITVSFYRPVDLDAAAAQFWNALLETWEHLQPGQGGASAHADPDQLYEMWETIKTYTSMCPTVWWDSVSPDTGSMPCVPVSLQAQSPASVGLGIRGLPFKETLSKLDQLRADSEIFFVARSPGQVERLLSLLHDHGFPANKWQHPFPQPATDTRAPFYCFEGDLSAGFISPDGHIAFVTEEELFGKGIRHRPHTKSPTAKFFSSLEDLKEGDLVVHLQHGIGRYLGLRRLEVQGFTSDYLLLQFGGTDTLYVPLDRLNHIHRYR
;
A
#
# COMPACT_ATOMS: atom_id res chain seq x y z
N SER A 1 0.83 -12.03 1.11
CA SER A 1 -0.56 -12.55 1.25
C SER A 1 -0.62 -13.92 0.59
N LEU A 2 -1.67 -14.71 0.84
CA LEU A 2 -1.80 -16.05 0.25
C LEU A 2 -1.94 -16.03 -1.28
N PRO A 3 -2.75 -15.15 -1.92
CA PRO A 3 -2.76 -15.09 -3.39
C PRO A 3 -1.41 -14.73 -3.99
N ALA A 4 -0.66 -13.80 -3.36
CA ALA A 4 0.61 -13.33 -3.89
C ALA A 4 1.73 -14.39 -3.82
N ILE A 5 1.75 -15.25 -2.79
CA ILE A 5 2.77 -16.32 -2.71
C ILE A 5 2.47 -17.48 -3.67
N LEU A 6 1.19 -17.64 -4.05
CA LEU A 6 0.76 -18.62 -5.05
C LEU A 6 0.97 -18.10 -6.47
N HIS A 7 0.94 -16.79 -6.70
CA HIS A 7 1.10 -16.23 -8.04
C HIS A 7 2.53 -16.46 -8.56
N LYS A 8 2.64 -16.99 -9.77
CA LYS A 8 3.91 -17.18 -10.45
C LYS A 8 4.38 -15.85 -11.03
N LEU A 9 5.70 -15.65 -11.03
CA LEU A 9 6.40 -14.45 -11.43
C LEU A 9 7.22 -14.70 -12.69
N LEU A 10 7.68 -13.62 -13.32
CA LEU A 10 8.70 -13.68 -14.37
C LEU A 10 9.98 -14.35 -13.84
N PRO A 11 10.76 -15.04 -14.69
CA PRO A 11 12.11 -15.47 -14.32
C PRO A 11 12.95 -14.29 -13.82
N PRO A 12 13.78 -14.47 -12.76
CA PRO A 12 14.60 -13.39 -12.21
C PRO A 12 15.53 -12.77 -13.25
N GLU A 13 16.01 -13.57 -14.20
CA GLU A 13 16.90 -13.13 -15.28
C GLU A 13 16.18 -12.17 -16.23
N VAL A 14 14.93 -12.49 -16.62
CA VAL A 14 14.11 -11.64 -17.48
C VAL A 14 13.83 -10.29 -16.82
N PHE A 15 13.49 -10.31 -15.53
CA PHE A 15 13.29 -9.09 -14.76
C PHE A 15 14.58 -8.29 -14.64
N ALA A 16 15.69 -8.93 -14.26
CA ALA A 16 16.98 -8.28 -14.08
C ALA A 16 17.54 -7.65 -15.37
N GLU A 17 17.42 -8.34 -16.51
CA GLU A 17 17.85 -7.84 -17.82
C GLU A 17 17.03 -6.63 -18.30
N ALA A 18 15.77 -6.52 -17.86
CA ALA A 18 14.92 -5.39 -18.17
C ALA A 18 15.22 -4.15 -17.31
N CYS A 19 15.83 -4.35 -16.15
CA CYS A 19 16.24 -3.27 -15.27
C CYS A 19 17.52 -2.62 -15.80
N PHE A 20 17.57 -1.29 -15.81
CA PHE A 20 18.80 -0.57 -16.18
C PHE A 20 19.01 0.64 -15.28
N SER A 21 20.25 1.13 -15.25
CA SER A 21 20.60 2.33 -14.51
C SER A 21 21.13 3.44 -15.42
N LEU A 22 20.89 4.68 -15.03
CA LEU A 22 21.40 5.88 -15.67
C LEU A 22 22.37 6.56 -14.71
N ARG A 23 23.56 6.89 -15.19
CA ARG A 23 24.65 7.46 -14.39
C ARG A 23 25.13 8.78 -14.98
N VAL A 24 25.40 9.75 -14.11
CA VAL A 24 25.99 11.03 -14.51
C VAL A 24 27.33 10.80 -15.21
N GLY A 25 27.56 11.51 -16.33
CA GLY A 25 28.75 11.42 -17.16
C GLY A 25 28.80 10.22 -18.11
N ARG A 26 27.77 9.37 -18.16
CA ARG A 26 27.66 8.29 -19.15
C ARG A 26 26.86 8.74 -20.37
N THR A 27 27.23 8.17 -21.52
CA THR A 27 26.49 8.34 -22.76
C THR A 27 25.26 7.42 -22.76
N CYS A 28 24.11 7.98 -23.11
CA CYS A 28 22.85 7.30 -23.28
C CYS A 28 22.09 8.00 -24.41
N GLU A 29 21.91 7.31 -25.54
CA GLU A 29 21.12 7.86 -26.65
C GLU A 29 19.66 8.00 -26.20
N ARG A 30 19.16 9.23 -26.20
CA ARG A 30 17.85 9.55 -25.63
C ARG A 30 16.73 8.75 -26.31
N GLU A 31 16.75 8.61 -27.63
CA GLU A 31 15.73 7.84 -28.36
C GLU A 31 15.73 6.34 -27.99
N VAL A 32 16.90 5.77 -27.67
CA VAL A 32 16.99 4.40 -27.14
C VAL A 32 16.34 4.33 -25.76
N LEU A 33 16.66 5.29 -24.87
CA LEU A 33 16.03 5.38 -23.55
C LEU A 33 14.49 5.47 -23.64
N LEU A 34 13.95 6.34 -24.50
CA LEU A 34 12.50 6.51 -24.63
C LEU A 34 11.82 5.22 -25.13
N ARG A 35 12.43 4.52 -26.10
CA ARG A 35 11.93 3.22 -26.56
C ARG A 35 11.97 2.18 -25.44
N SER A 36 13.05 2.14 -24.65
CA SER A 36 13.14 1.24 -23.50
C SER A 36 12.05 1.53 -22.46
N LEU A 37 11.78 2.80 -22.15
CA LEU A 37 10.71 3.18 -21.20
C LEU A 37 9.33 2.70 -21.68
N ILE A 38 8.99 2.92 -22.95
CA ILE A 38 7.72 2.45 -23.51
C ILE A 38 7.64 0.92 -23.45
N ARG A 39 8.73 0.22 -23.82
CA ARG A 39 8.81 -1.24 -23.73
C ARG A 39 8.60 -1.73 -22.29
N LEU A 40 9.13 -1.04 -21.30
CA LEU A 40 8.98 -1.36 -19.89
C LEU A 40 7.58 -1.03 -19.31
N GLY A 41 6.66 -0.52 -20.15
CA GLY A 41 5.29 -0.20 -19.78
C GLY A 41 5.08 1.22 -19.26
N TYR A 42 6.05 2.12 -19.41
CA TYR A 42 5.88 3.50 -18.96
C TYR A 42 4.96 4.28 -19.91
N GLY A 43 4.05 5.06 -19.32
CA GLY A 43 3.19 6.00 -20.03
C GLY A 43 3.89 7.33 -20.30
N ARG A 44 3.82 7.84 -21.53
CA ARG A 44 4.32 9.18 -21.86
C ARG A 44 3.29 10.24 -21.48
N GLY A 45 3.64 11.09 -20.53
CA GLY A 45 2.83 12.22 -20.06
C GLY A 45 3.42 13.58 -20.42
N SER A 46 2.66 14.64 -20.11
CA SER A 46 3.16 16.03 -20.12
C SER A 46 4.08 16.31 -18.93
N LEU A 47 3.83 15.62 -17.81
CA LEU A 47 4.58 15.60 -16.56
C LEU A 47 4.67 14.14 -16.06
N ALA A 48 5.66 13.85 -15.22
CA ALA A 48 5.77 12.57 -14.54
C ALA A 48 5.30 12.75 -13.08
N GLU A 49 4.00 12.49 -12.84
CA GLU A 49 3.37 12.76 -11.54
C GLU A 49 3.13 11.49 -10.72
N VAL A 50 2.97 10.34 -11.39
CA VAL A 50 2.82 9.04 -10.70
C VAL A 50 3.82 8.00 -11.19
N PRO A 51 4.11 6.98 -10.36
CA PRO A 51 4.94 5.87 -10.77
C PRO A 51 4.46 5.25 -12.09
N GLY A 52 5.42 5.01 -12.98
CA GLY A 52 5.20 4.48 -14.32
C GLY A 52 4.95 5.50 -15.41
N GLU A 53 5.12 6.80 -15.12
CA GLU A 53 5.08 7.85 -16.13
C GLU A 53 6.48 8.40 -16.45
N PHE A 54 6.63 8.91 -17.67
CA PHE A 54 7.77 9.73 -18.05
C PHE A 54 7.34 10.93 -18.90
N SER A 55 8.12 12.00 -18.88
CA SER A 55 7.92 13.17 -19.75
C SER A 55 9.22 13.60 -20.40
N VAL A 56 9.12 14.32 -21.52
CA VAL A 56 10.29 14.77 -22.30
C VAL A 56 10.12 16.24 -22.65
N ARG A 57 11.11 17.05 -22.29
CA ARG A 57 11.12 18.51 -22.51
C ARG A 57 12.51 18.97 -22.93
N GLY A 58 12.73 19.09 -24.25
CA GLY A 58 14.06 19.45 -24.77
C GLY A 58 15.12 18.44 -24.33
N GLY A 59 16.19 18.91 -23.70
CA GLY A 59 17.25 18.06 -23.13
C GLY A 59 16.89 17.36 -21.82
N ILE A 60 15.65 17.45 -21.34
CA ILE A 60 15.24 16.91 -20.04
C ILE A 60 14.31 15.71 -20.24
N VAL A 61 14.57 14.64 -19.50
CA VAL A 61 13.66 13.50 -19.36
C VAL A 61 13.34 13.33 -17.88
N ASP A 62 12.06 13.46 -17.54
CA ASP A 62 11.58 13.16 -16.19
C ASP A 62 11.01 11.74 -16.18
N ILE A 63 11.39 10.91 -15.20
CA ILE A 63 10.98 9.51 -15.08
C ILE A 63 10.53 9.25 -13.65
N PHE A 64 9.33 8.70 -13.46
CA PHE A 64 8.88 8.22 -12.16
C PHE A 64 8.93 6.70 -12.12
N SER A 65 10.06 6.14 -11.69
CA SER A 65 10.21 4.69 -11.56
C SER A 65 9.57 4.16 -10.27
N THR A 66 9.06 2.93 -10.32
CA THR A 66 8.58 2.18 -9.12
C THR A 66 9.71 1.85 -8.14
N ALA A 67 10.97 2.04 -8.54
CA ALA A 67 12.16 1.83 -7.72
C ALA A 67 12.38 2.88 -6.62
N GLN A 68 11.69 4.03 -6.72
CA GLN A 68 12.03 5.24 -5.97
C GLN A 68 10.77 5.93 -5.45
N ASP A 69 10.91 6.62 -4.31
CA ASP A 69 9.81 7.38 -3.69
C ASP A 69 9.47 8.67 -4.43
N TYR A 70 10.42 9.23 -5.18
CA TYR A 70 10.29 10.48 -5.93
C TYR A 70 10.70 10.28 -7.40
N PRO A 71 10.08 11.01 -8.35
CA PRO A 71 10.53 11.01 -9.73
C PRO A 71 11.91 11.63 -9.88
N VAL A 72 12.62 11.25 -10.93
CA VAL A 72 13.93 11.78 -11.28
C VAL A 72 13.88 12.61 -12.54
N ARG A 73 14.51 13.78 -12.49
CA ARG A 73 14.79 14.66 -13.62
C ARG A 73 16.20 14.38 -14.11
N ILE A 74 16.31 14.04 -15.39
CA ILE A 74 17.56 13.70 -16.05
C ILE A 74 17.82 14.76 -17.12
N GLU A 75 18.88 15.52 -16.93
CA GLU A 75 19.32 16.56 -17.87
C GLU A 75 20.41 15.97 -18.77
N PHE A 76 20.23 16.14 -20.08
CA PHE A 76 21.14 15.67 -21.11
C PHE A 76 21.85 16.83 -21.81
N LEU A 77 23.14 16.66 -22.05
CA LEU A 77 23.93 17.47 -22.95
C LEU A 77 24.34 16.62 -24.16
N GLY A 78 23.62 16.79 -25.28
CA GLY A 78 23.67 15.84 -26.39
C GLY A 78 23.18 14.47 -25.92
N ASP A 79 24.02 13.44 -26.05
CA ASP A 79 23.74 12.08 -25.57
C ASP A 79 24.38 11.79 -24.20
N MET A 80 24.97 12.77 -23.53
CA MET A 80 25.58 12.59 -22.22
C MET A 80 24.59 12.97 -21.11
N VAL A 81 24.46 12.11 -20.09
CA VAL A 81 23.73 12.46 -18.87
C VAL A 81 24.55 13.48 -18.07
N GLU A 82 24.10 14.72 -18.04
CA GLU A 82 24.77 15.83 -17.36
C GLU A 82 24.43 15.86 -15.86
N SER A 83 23.15 15.70 -15.53
CA SER A 83 22.70 15.76 -14.15
C SER A 83 21.47 14.86 -13.91
N ILE A 84 21.36 14.33 -12.69
CA ILE A 84 20.20 13.56 -12.22
C ILE A 84 19.78 14.15 -10.89
N ARG A 85 18.50 14.49 -10.73
CA ARG A 85 17.95 15.03 -9.48
C ARG A 85 16.58 14.42 -9.19
N THR A 86 16.29 14.09 -7.94
CA THR A 86 14.89 13.86 -7.53
C THR A 86 14.15 15.19 -7.51
N PHE A 87 12.83 15.15 -7.73
CA PHE A 87 11.98 16.34 -7.62
C PHE A 87 10.62 16.02 -7.01
N ASP A 88 9.94 17.03 -6.46
CA ASP A 88 8.59 16.87 -5.93
C ASP A 88 7.59 16.83 -7.11
N PRO A 89 6.79 15.76 -7.28
CA PRO A 89 5.88 15.63 -8.43
C PRO A 89 4.79 16.71 -8.45
N SER A 90 4.44 17.29 -7.31
CA SER A 90 3.40 18.32 -7.21
C SER A 90 3.91 19.73 -7.46
N THR A 91 5.10 20.09 -6.95
CA THR A 91 5.68 21.43 -7.12
C THR A 91 6.64 21.53 -8.30
N GLN A 92 7.12 20.40 -8.81
CA GLN A 92 8.13 20.30 -9.88
C GLN A 92 9.51 20.85 -9.48
N GLU A 93 9.74 21.06 -8.19
CA GLU A 93 10.99 21.57 -7.63
C GLU A 93 11.99 20.45 -7.35
N SER A 94 13.27 20.69 -7.67
CA SER A 94 14.34 19.72 -7.38
C SER A 94 14.57 19.57 -5.88
N ILE A 95 14.84 18.35 -5.45
CA ILE A 95 15.08 17.98 -4.05
C ILE A 95 16.56 17.61 -3.86
N THR A 96 16.98 16.45 -4.37
CA THR A 96 18.31 15.88 -4.10
C THR A 96 19.02 15.49 -5.39
N GLN A 97 20.31 15.81 -5.51
CA GLN A 97 21.13 15.37 -6.64
C GLN A 97 21.59 13.91 -6.45
N LEU A 98 21.52 13.13 -7.53
CA LEU A 98 21.93 11.73 -7.58
C LEU A 98 23.10 11.53 -8.54
N LYS A 99 23.94 10.53 -8.25
CA LYS A 99 24.99 10.06 -9.17
C LYS A 99 24.49 9.00 -10.15
N GLU A 100 23.48 8.25 -9.73
CA GLU A 100 22.90 7.13 -10.42
C GLU A 100 21.42 7.01 -10.06
N THR A 101 20.61 6.51 -10.99
CA THR A 101 19.20 6.17 -10.79
C THR A 101 18.89 4.85 -11.48
N TRP A 102 18.02 4.03 -10.87
CA TRP A 102 17.55 2.77 -11.45
C TRP A 102 16.15 2.92 -12.02
N VAL A 103 15.94 2.32 -13.19
CA VAL A 103 14.65 2.23 -13.86
C VAL A 103 14.24 0.76 -13.90
N LEU A 104 13.15 0.44 -13.21
CA LEU A 104 12.55 -0.90 -13.19
C LEU A 104 11.33 -0.96 -14.13
N PRO A 105 10.92 -2.15 -14.60
CA PRO A 105 9.65 -2.34 -15.31
C PRO A 105 8.44 -1.88 -14.48
N THR A 106 7.41 -1.37 -15.15
CA THR A 106 6.14 -0.98 -14.51
C THR A 106 5.06 -2.05 -14.68
N ARG A 107 5.35 -3.07 -15.49
CA ARG A 107 4.47 -4.19 -15.79
C ARG A 107 5.23 -5.50 -15.71
N GLU A 108 4.50 -6.57 -15.41
CA GLU A 108 5.01 -7.94 -15.42
C GLU A 108 5.09 -8.52 -16.83
N PHE A 109 4.42 -7.90 -17.81
CA PHE A 109 4.69 -8.19 -19.22
C PHE A 109 5.76 -7.24 -19.76
N ILE A 110 6.92 -7.81 -20.07
CA ILE A 110 8.05 -7.16 -20.71
C ILE A 110 8.16 -7.70 -22.16
N PRO A 111 7.74 -6.93 -23.17
CA PRO A 111 7.73 -7.40 -24.55
C PRO A 111 9.11 -7.96 -24.97
N PRO A 112 9.22 -9.23 -25.42
CA PRO A 112 10.47 -9.72 -25.99
C PRO A 112 10.79 -8.97 -27.29
N ASP A 113 12.05 -8.97 -27.72
CA ASP A 113 12.46 -8.23 -28.94
C ASP A 113 11.74 -8.71 -30.21
N SER A 114 11.27 -9.95 -30.22
CA SER A 114 10.48 -10.54 -31.30
C SER A 114 9.01 -10.12 -31.29
N TRP A 115 8.54 -9.46 -30.23
CA TRP A 115 7.14 -9.07 -30.08
C TRP A 115 6.81 -7.88 -30.97
N GLN A 116 5.71 -7.99 -31.70
CA GLN A 116 5.20 -6.95 -32.58
C GLN A 116 3.86 -6.45 -32.01
N PRO A 117 3.73 -5.18 -31.63
CA PRO A 117 2.45 -4.63 -31.18
C PRO A 117 1.44 -4.69 -32.32
N ASP A 118 0.20 -5.01 -32.01
CA ASP A 118 -0.91 -4.75 -32.92
C ASP A 118 -1.04 -3.22 -33.08
N THR A 119 -0.72 -2.72 -34.28
CA THR A 119 -0.72 -1.28 -34.59
C THR A 119 -2.09 -0.62 -34.50
N SER A 120 -3.17 -1.40 -34.33
CA SER A 120 -4.54 -0.89 -34.23
C SER A 120 -4.99 -0.53 -32.81
N ARG A 121 -4.21 -0.87 -31.77
CA ARG A 121 -4.57 -0.66 -30.35
C ARG A 121 -3.39 -0.14 -29.53
N ASP A 122 -3.64 0.17 -28.25
CA ASP A 122 -2.57 0.36 -27.27
C ASP A 122 -1.59 -0.81 -27.36
N PRO A 123 -0.27 -0.54 -27.45
CA PRO A 123 0.72 -1.57 -27.74
C PRO A 123 0.64 -2.70 -26.71
N ILE A 124 0.46 -2.37 -25.43
CA ILE A 124 0.34 -3.37 -24.37
C ILE A 124 -1.06 -3.31 -23.75
N GLN A 125 -1.90 -4.28 -24.08
CA GLN A 125 -3.27 -4.40 -23.55
C GLN A 125 -3.27 -4.57 -22.02
N PRO A 126 -4.24 -4.00 -21.26
CA PRO A 126 -4.31 -4.16 -19.81
C PRO A 126 -4.46 -5.60 -19.31
N SER A 127 -4.93 -6.52 -20.15
CA SER A 127 -5.15 -7.93 -19.79
C SER A 127 -4.00 -8.86 -20.16
N ILE A 128 -2.91 -8.35 -20.76
CA ILE A 128 -1.85 -9.21 -21.33
C ILE A 128 -1.12 -10.03 -20.25
N GLU A 129 -1.13 -9.58 -18.99
CA GLU A 129 -0.56 -10.29 -17.85
C GLU A 129 -1.26 -11.63 -17.57
N TRP A 130 -2.52 -11.79 -18.00
CA TRP A 130 -3.22 -13.07 -17.92
C TRP A 130 -2.78 -14.07 -18.99
N ASP A 131 -1.94 -13.63 -19.92
CA ASP A 131 -1.41 -14.41 -21.03
C ASP A 131 0.12 -14.57 -20.95
N LEU A 132 0.75 -14.24 -19.81
CA LEU A 132 2.20 -14.37 -19.62
C LEU A 132 2.76 -15.73 -20.07
N PRO A 133 2.11 -16.88 -19.79
CA PRO A 133 2.61 -18.19 -20.23
C PRO A 133 2.76 -18.35 -21.75
N ARG A 134 2.09 -17.52 -22.56
CA ARG A 134 2.26 -17.51 -24.03
C ARG A 134 3.61 -16.92 -24.45
N TYR A 135 4.17 -16.03 -23.64
CA TYR A 135 5.37 -15.26 -23.95
C TYR A 135 6.58 -15.74 -23.13
N TYR A 136 6.34 -16.25 -21.93
CA TYR A 136 7.37 -16.77 -21.05
C TYR A 136 7.16 -18.27 -20.89
N PRO A 137 8.07 -19.11 -21.44
CA PRO A 137 7.91 -20.57 -21.41
C PRO A 137 7.99 -21.15 -19.99
N LYS A 138 8.55 -20.39 -19.06
CA LYS A 138 8.63 -20.75 -17.65
C LYS A 138 8.34 -19.51 -16.81
N LEU A 139 7.29 -19.57 -16.00
CA LEU A 139 7.12 -18.69 -14.85
C LEU A 139 7.65 -19.41 -13.60
N VAL A 140 8.05 -18.64 -12.60
CA VAL A 140 8.68 -19.14 -11.36
C VAL A 140 7.87 -18.73 -10.14
N THR A 141 8.21 -19.19 -8.95
CA THR A 141 7.61 -18.67 -7.72
C THR A 141 8.44 -17.52 -7.15
N LEU A 142 7.97 -16.92 -6.06
CA LEU A 142 8.77 -15.97 -5.29
C LEU A 142 10.08 -16.58 -4.77
N PHE A 143 10.13 -17.90 -4.53
CA PHE A 143 11.30 -18.55 -3.94
C PHE A 143 12.53 -18.53 -4.85
N GLU A 144 12.34 -18.51 -6.17
CA GLU A 144 13.45 -18.39 -7.13
C GLU A 144 14.14 -17.03 -7.10
N TYR A 145 13.49 -15.98 -6.58
CA TYR A 145 14.10 -14.66 -6.36
C TYR A 145 14.94 -14.60 -5.07
N ILE A 146 14.87 -15.62 -4.22
CA ILE A 146 15.47 -15.61 -2.89
C ILE A 146 16.76 -16.45 -2.92
N HIS A 147 17.90 -15.77 -2.89
CA HIS A 147 19.22 -16.42 -2.92
C HIS A 147 19.90 -16.50 -1.54
N THR A 148 19.23 -16.00 -0.50
CA THR A 148 19.71 -16.01 0.88
C THR A 148 18.80 -16.86 1.76
N PRO A 149 19.31 -17.51 2.81
CA PRO A 149 18.47 -18.20 3.78
C PRO A 149 17.42 -17.25 4.39
N ILE A 150 16.18 -17.71 4.46
CA ILE A 150 15.04 -16.96 5.02
C ILE A 150 14.37 -17.73 6.16
N THR A 151 13.72 -16.99 7.04
CA THR A 151 12.76 -17.53 8.02
C THR A 151 11.35 -17.18 7.54
N VAL A 152 10.47 -18.18 7.50
CA VAL A 152 9.09 -18.00 7.04
C VAL A 152 8.16 -17.87 8.24
N SER A 153 7.45 -16.75 8.32
CA SER A 153 6.51 -16.45 9.39
C SER A 153 5.08 -16.64 8.91
N PHE A 154 4.35 -17.61 9.46
CA PHE A 154 2.95 -17.86 9.17
C PHE A 154 2.06 -17.24 10.24
N TYR A 155 0.97 -16.61 9.82
CA TYR A 155 -0.07 -16.10 10.71
C TYR A 155 -1.31 -16.96 10.56
N ARG A 156 -1.81 -17.51 11.67
CA ARG A 156 -2.94 -18.46 11.74
C ARG A 156 -2.81 -19.61 10.73
N PRO A 157 -1.75 -20.42 10.83
CA PRO A 157 -1.43 -21.44 9.83
C PRO A 157 -2.57 -22.45 9.61
N VAL A 158 -3.38 -22.72 10.64
CA VAL A 158 -4.53 -23.65 10.58
C VAL A 158 -5.57 -23.22 9.53
N ASP A 159 -5.68 -21.92 9.26
CA ASP A 159 -6.63 -21.40 8.27
C ASP A 159 -6.09 -21.45 6.83
N LEU A 160 -4.78 -21.63 6.64
CA LEU A 160 -4.14 -21.44 5.34
C LEU A 160 -4.55 -22.50 4.32
N ASP A 161 -4.70 -23.77 4.73
CA ASP A 161 -5.15 -24.83 3.82
C ASP A 161 -6.57 -24.56 3.30
N ALA A 162 -7.48 -24.15 4.20
CA ALA A 162 -8.85 -23.80 3.83
C ALA A 162 -8.89 -22.54 2.96
N ALA A 163 -8.12 -21.52 3.30
CA ALA A 163 -8.02 -20.28 2.53
C ALA A 163 -7.42 -20.53 1.12
N ALA A 164 -6.45 -21.44 1.00
CA ALA A 164 -5.85 -21.79 -0.27
C ALA A 164 -6.84 -22.54 -1.17
N ALA A 165 -7.58 -23.50 -0.61
CA ALA A 165 -8.62 -24.21 -1.33
C ALA A 165 -9.75 -23.26 -1.79
N GLN A 166 -10.19 -22.34 -0.93
CA GLN A 166 -11.19 -21.33 -1.28
C GLN A 166 -10.70 -20.41 -2.41
N PHE A 167 -9.46 -19.93 -2.32
CA PHE A 167 -8.85 -19.11 -3.37
C PHE A 167 -8.79 -19.88 -4.70
N TRP A 168 -8.36 -21.14 -4.67
CA TRP A 168 -8.25 -21.98 -5.86
C TRP A 168 -9.60 -22.23 -6.53
N ASN A 169 -10.62 -22.55 -5.75
CA ASN A 169 -11.98 -22.75 -6.28
C ASN A 169 -12.53 -21.46 -6.91
N ALA A 170 -12.37 -20.31 -6.25
CA ALA A 170 -12.81 -19.03 -6.79
C ALA A 170 -12.07 -18.67 -8.09
N LEU A 171 -10.78 -18.99 -8.18
CA LEU A 171 -9.97 -18.81 -9.38
C LEU A 171 -10.47 -19.69 -10.54
N LEU A 172 -10.74 -20.97 -10.28
CA LEU A 172 -11.29 -21.91 -11.27
C LEU A 172 -12.67 -21.47 -11.76
N GLU A 173 -13.59 -21.14 -10.84
CA GLU A 173 -14.93 -20.66 -11.18
C GLU A 173 -14.85 -19.41 -12.07
N THR A 174 -14.01 -18.44 -11.70
CA THR A 174 -13.80 -17.22 -12.49
C THR A 174 -13.25 -17.54 -13.87
N TRP A 175 -12.26 -18.42 -13.96
CA TRP A 175 -11.66 -18.82 -15.23
C TRP A 175 -12.67 -19.55 -16.13
N GLU A 176 -13.47 -20.48 -15.58
CA GLU A 176 -14.53 -21.19 -16.31
C GLU A 176 -15.60 -20.23 -16.85
N HIS A 177 -15.98 -19.21 -16.07
CA HIS A 177 -16.92 -18.19 -16.50
C HIS A 177 -16.40 -17.32 -17.65
N LEU A 178 -15.07 -17.17 -17.76
CA LEU A 178 -14.42 -16.41 -18.84
C LEU A 178 -14.18 -17.25 -20.10
N GLN A 179 -14.35 -18.57 -20.03
CA GLN A 179 -14.18 -19.43 -21.20
C GLN A 179 -15.28 -19.16 -22.24
N PRO A 180 -14.92 -19.03 -23.54
CA PRO A 180 -15.93 -18.99 -24.58
C PRO A 180 -16.74 -20.30 -24.57
N GLY A 181 -18.04 -20.20 -24.91
CA GLY A 181 -18.89 -21.39 -25.06
C GLY A 181 -18.32 -22.43 -26.04
N GLN A 182 -18.86 -23.65 -26.03
CA GLN A 182 -18.32 -24.83 -26.72
C GLN A 182 -17.77 -24.52 -28.13
N GLY A 183 -16.45 -24.64 -28.30
CA GLY A 183 -15.74 -24.61 -29.58
C GLY A 183 -14.78 -23.44 -29.82
N GLY A 184 -14.67 -22.48 -28.89
CA GLY A 184 -13.66 -21.41 -28.95
C GLY A 184 -12.34 -21.78 -28.28
N ALA A 185 -11.22 -21.26 -28.78
CA ALA A 185 -9.94 -21.32 -28.06
C ALA A 185 -10.01 -20.49 -26.78
N SER A 186 -9.41 -20.98 -25.68
CA SER A 186 -9.38 -20.24 -24.41
C SER A 186 -8.81 -18.83 -24.60
N ALA A 187 -9.52 -17.83 -24.10
CA ALA A 187 -9.08 -16.44 -24.17
C ALA A 187 -7.79 -16.23 -23.36
N HIS A 188 -7.62 -16.97 -22.25
CA HIS A 188 -6.56 -16.77 -21.25
C HIS A 188 -5.81 -18.07 -20.91
N ALA A 189 -4.66 -17.93 -20.25
CA ALA A 189 -3.90 -19.06 -19.74
C ALA A 189 -4.70 -19.88 -18.70
N ASP A 190 -4.34 -21.15 -18.54
CA ASP A 190 -4.92 -22.00 -17.50
C ASP A 190 -4.44 -21.53 -16.11
N PRO A 191 -5.26 -21.63 -15.06
CA PRO A 191 -4.90 -21.13 -13.73
C PRO A 191 -3.60 -21.71 -13.16
N ASP A 192 -3.29 -22.98 -13.44
CA ASP A 192 -2.07 -23.65 -13.01
C ASP A 192 -0.80 -23.19 -13.75
N GLN A 193 -0.94 -22.48 -14.86
CA GLN A 193 0.17 -21.83 -15.56
C GLN A 193 0.56 -20.50 -14.92
N LEU A 194 -0.39 -19.81 -14.29
CA LEU A 194 -0.21 -18.51 -13.62
C LEU A 194 -0.05 -18.62 -12.10
N TYR A 195 -0.58 -19.67 -11.49
CA TYR A 195 -0.53 -19.90 -10.05
C TYR A 195 0.09 -21.26 -9.74
N GLU A 196 0.75 -21.32 -8.60
CA GLU A 196 1.37 -22.51 -8.04
C GLU A 196 0.44 -23.16 -7.01
N MET A 197 0.55 -24.49 -6.86
CA MET A 197 -0.24 -25.20 -5.84
C MET A 197 0.26 -24.86 -4.43
N TRP A 198 -0.68 -24.76 -3.50
CA TRP A 198 -0.35 -24.59 -2.08
C TRP A 198 0.52 -25.72 -1.52
N GLU A 199 0.33 -26.95 -1.97
CA GLU A 199 1.19 -28.09 -1.58
C GLU A 199 2.66 -27.90 -1.98
N THR A 200 2.91 -27.29 -3.15
CA THR A 200 4.26 -26.94 -3.59
C THR A 200 4.87 -25.89 -2.65
N ILE A 201 4.11 -24.85 -2.29
CA ILE A 201 4.57 -23.81 -1.35
C ILE A 201 4.86 -24.39 0.04
N LYS A 202 4.02 -25.31 0.54
CA LYS A 202 4.27 -26.03 1.80
C LYS A 202 5.56 -26.84 1.73
N THR A 203 5.81 -27.52 0.61
CA THR A 203 7.05 -28.28 0.41
C THR A 203 8.28 -27.37 0.49
N TYR A 204 8.29 -26.23 -0.21
CA TYR A 204 9.39 -25.27 -0.13
C TYR A 204 9.59 -24.73 1.29
N THR A 205 8.51 -24.26 1.92
CA THR A 205 8.59 -23.63 3.24
C THR A 205 8.93 -24.61 4.37
N SER A 206 8.67 -25.91 4.20
CA SER A 206 9.10 -26.96 5.13
C SER A 206 10.63 -27.08 5.25
N MET A 207 11.37 -26.61 4.24
CA MET A 207 12.83 -26.59 4.23
C MET A 207 13.42 -25.36 4.92
N CYS A 208 12.60 -24.38 5.29
CA CYS A 208 13.01 -23.16 5.95
C CYS A 208 12.73 -23.22 7.46
N PRO A 209 13.48 -22.48 8.29
CA PRO A 209 13.04 -22.14 9.63
C PRO A 209 11.65 -21.48 9.58
N THR A 210 10.70 -21.98 10.36
CA THR A 210 9.33 -21.45 10.38
C THR A 210 8.96 -20.90 11.76
N VAL A 211 8.21 -19.81 11.78
CA VAL A 211 7.60 -19.24 12.99
C VAL A 211 6.10 -19.15 12.75
N TRP A 212 5.31 -19.70 13.66
CA TRP A 212 3.86 -19.72 13.55
C TRP A 212 3.26 -18.82 14.62
N TRP A 213 2.45 -17.86 14.18
CA TRP A 213 1.73 -16.95 15.03
C TRP A 213 0.27 -17.37 15.09
N ASP A 214 -0.18 -17.72 16.28
CA ASP A 214 -1.59 -17.98 16.53
C ASP A 214 -2.02 -17.35 17.85
N SER A 215 -3.30 -17.03 17.95
CA SER A 215 -3.94 -16.55 19.17
C SER A 215 -4.27 -17.68 20.14
N VAL A 216 -4.25 -18.94 19.67
CA VAL A 216 -4.56 -20.13 20.45
C VAL A 216 -3.36 -21.06 20.42
N SER A 217 -2.95 -21.57 21.60
CA SER A 217 -1.92 -22.59 21.67
C SER A 217 -2.35 -23.83 20.89
N PRO A 218 -1.54 -24.36 19.97
CA PRO A 218 -1.90 -25.56 19.23
C PRO A 218 -1.99 -26.77 20.16
N ASP A 219 -2.86 -27.72 19.83
CA ASP A 219 -2.83 -29.04 20.45
C ASP A 219 -1.50 -29.71 20.08
N THR A 220 -0.62 -29.87 21.07
CA THR A 220 0.77 -30.33 20.93
C THR A 220 0.94 -31.77 20.43
N GLY A 221 -0.15 -32.48 20.14
CA GLY A 221 -0.15 -33.91 19.83
C GLY A 221 0.37 -34.29 18.45
N SER A 222 0.48 -33.35 17.50
CA SER A 222 0.77 -33.68 16.09
C SER A 222 1.69 -32.72 15.33
N MET A 223 2.11 -31.61 15.94
CA MET A 223 2.85 -30.55 15.23
C MET A 223 4.35 -30.60 15.55
N PRO A 224 5.24 -30.49 14.56
CA PRO A 224 6.70 -30.46 14.76
C PRO A 224 7.18 -29.08 15.24
N CYS A 225 6.44 -28.42 16.13
CA CYS A 225 6.75 -27.09 16.63
C CYS A 225 7.00 -27.11 18.14
N VAL A 226 7.89 -26.23 18.61
CA VAL A 226 8.02 -25.92 20.04
C VAL A 226 7.09 -24.74 20.33
N PRO A 227 5.94 -24.95 21.02
CA PRO A 227 5.04 -23.85 21.30
C PRO A 227 5.68 -22.91 22.33
N VAL A 228 5.67 -21.62 22.01
CA VAL A 228 6.00 -20.55 22.95
C VAL A 228 4.74 -19.71 23.14
N SER A 229 4.25 -19.64 24.37
CA SER A 229 3.10 -18.80 24.70
C SER A 229 3.61 -17.47 25.23
N LEU A 230 3.15 -16.38 24.60
CA LEU A 230 3.32 -15.02 25.11
C LEU A 230 1.96 -14.54 25.55
N GLN A 231 1.80 -14.29 26.84
CA GLN A 231 0.56 -13.75 27.37
C GLN A 231 0.40 -12.31 26.88
N ALA A 232 -0.71 -12.07 26.22
CA ALA A 232 -1.12 -10.75 25.78
C ALA A 232 -2.61 -10.56 26.08
N GLN A 233 -2.96 -9.41 26.63
CA GLN A 233 -4.33 -9.03 26.94
C GLN A 233 -4.67 -7.71 26.26
N SER A 234 -5.95 -7.52 25.92
CA SER A 234 -6.39 -6.23 25.41
C SER A 234 -6.42 -5.20 26.56
N PRO A 235 -6.15 -3.92 26.32
CA PRO A 235 -6.28 -2.89 27.36
C PRO A 235 -7.69 -2.85 27.98
N ALA A 236 -8.72 -3.26 27.21
CA ALA A 236 -10.08 -3.39 27.70
C ALA A 236 -10.26 -4.44 28.81
N SER A 237 -9.46 -5.52 28.85
CA SER A 237 -9.58 -6.55 29.88
C SER A 237 -9.22 -6.04 31.28
N VAL A 238 -8.34 -5.04 31.36
CA VAL A 238 -7.97 -4.34 32.60
C VAL A 238 -8.77 -3.05 32.80
N GLY A 239 -9.81 -2.85 31.99
CA GLY A 239 -10.75 -1.75 32.09
C GLY A 239 -10.25 -0.40 31.56
N LEU A 240 -9.32 -0.39 30.61
CA LEU A 240 -9.00 0.79 29.79
C LEU A 240 -9.95 0.88 28.60
N GLY A 241 -10.10 2.06 27.98
CA GLY A 241 -10.98 2.25 26.82
C GLY A 241 -12.48 2.09 27.09
N ILE A 242 -12.90 2.06 28.36
CA ILE A 242 -14.32 2.04 28.73
C ILE A 242 -14.94 3.38 28.36
N ARG A 243 -15.99 3.36 27.52
CA ARG A 243 -16.66 4.57 27.05
C ARG A 243 -17.24 5.35 28.24
N GLY A 244 -16.90 6.64 28.32
CA GLY A 244 -17.36 7.53 29.39
C GLY A 244 -16.53 7.49 30.67
N LEU A 245 -15.48 6.68 30.74
CA LEU A 245 -14.52 6.72 31.84
C LEU A 245 -13.76 8.07 31.80
N PRO A 246 -13.71 8.84 32.91
CA PRO A 246 -12.93 10.06 32.95
C PRO A 246 -11.45 9.80 32.62
N PHE A 247 -10.83 10.68 31.84
CA PHE A 247 -9.43 10.54 31.44
C PHE A 247 -8.48 10.36 32.64
N LYS A 248 -8.74 11.06 33.75
CA LYS A 248 -7.98 10.94 35.00
C LYS A 248 -8.06 9.54 35.63
N GLU A 249 -9.18 8.84 35.49
CA GLU A 249 -9.31 7.45 35.94
C GLU A 249 -8.50 6.51 35.04
N THR A 250 -8.52 6.73 33.72
CA THR A 250 -7.68 5.98 32.76
C THR A 250 -6.20 6.12 33.14
N LEU A 251 -5.73 7.35 33.37
CA LEU A 251 -4.35 7.60 33.78
C LEU A 251 -4.00 6.95 35.12
N SER A 252 -4.94 6.91 36.07
CA SER A 252 -4.72 6.27 37.36
C SER A 252 -4.55 4.75 37.22
N LYS A 253 -5.32 4.10 36.34
CA LYS A 253 -5.14 2.68 36.01
C LYS A 253 -3.82 2.43 35.29
N LEU A 254 -3.46 3.28 34.33
CA LEU A 254 -2.18 3.19 33.62
C LEU A 254 -1.00 3.38 34.57
N ASP A 255 -1.12 4.28 35.55
CA ASP A 255 -0.10 4.46 36.58
C ASP A 255 0.01 3.21 37.48
N GLN A 256 -1.10 2.55 37.83
CA GLN A 256 -1.05 1.27 38.54
C GLN A 256 -0.32 0.20 37.71
N LEU A 257 -0.64 0.07 36.42
CA LEU A 257 0.06 -0.86 35.51
C LEU A 257 1.54 -0.54 35.35
N ARG A 258 1.91 0.74 35.46
CA ARG A 258 3.30 1.23 35.40
C ARG A 258 4.19 0.73 36.52
N ALA A 259 3.62 0.08 37.56
CA ALA A 259 4.40 -0.59 38.59
C ALA A 259 5.15 -1.83 38.05
N ASP A 260 4.51 -2.58 37.15
CA ASP A 260 5.00 -3.88 36.67
C ASP A 260 5.26 -3.91 35.16
N SER A 261 4.95 -2.83 34.44
CA SER A 261 5.09 -2.75 32.99
C SER A 261 5.45 -1.36 32.50
N GLU A 262 6.24 -1.30 31.44
CA GLU A 262 6.52 -0.07 30.73
C GLU A 262 5.34 0.30 29.82
N ILE A 263 4.89 1.54 29.92
CA ILE A 263 3.69 2.00 29.23
C ILE A 263 4.09 2.87 28.04
N PHE A 264 3.71 2.42 26.85
CA PHE A 264 3.93 3.11 25.59
C PHE A 264 2.61 3.57 24.99
N PHE A 265 2.53 4.87 24.72
CA PHE A 265 1.45 5.45 23.95
C PHE A 265 1.83 5.55 22.48
N VAL A 266 0.95 5.04 21.61
CA VAL A 266 1.12 5.06 20.16
C VAL A 266 0.16 6.07 19.56
N ALA A 267 0.69 7.05 18.83
CA ALA A 267 -0.10 8.02 18.09
C ALA A 267 0.30 8.01 16.61
N ARG A 268 -0.65 8.30 15.71
CA ARG A 268 -0.46 8.11 14.26
C ARG A 268 0.29 9.24 13.55
N SER A 269 0.58 10.33 14.24
CA SER A 269 1.27 11.48 13.65
C SER A 269 2.14 12.22 14.67
N PRO A 270 3.18 12.95 14.21
CA PRO A 270 4.03 13.73 15.09
C PRO A 270 3.24 14.78 15.91
N GLY A 271 2.26 15.43 15.28
CA GLY A 271 1.42 16.44 15.96
C GLY A 271 0.55 15.84 17.06
N GLN A 272 0.06 14.62 16.89
CA GLN A 272 -0.68 13.92 17.95
C GLN A 272 0.23 13.50 19.10
N VAL A 273 1.47 13.09 18.82
CA VAL A 273 2.47 12.81 19.86
C VAL A 273 2.69 14.05 20.75
N GLU A 274 2.92 15.23 20.16
CA GLU A 274 3.10 16.47 20.93
C GLU A 274 1.88 16.84 21.77
N ARG A 275 0.68 16.65 21.19
CA ARG A 275 -0.58 16.90 21.89
C ARG A 275 -0.75 15.95 23.07
N LEU A 276 -0.40 14.67 22.91
CA LEU A 276 -0.50 13.68 23.97
C LEU A 276 0.50 13.95 25.09
N LEU A 277 1.75 14.31 24.77
CA LEU A 277 2.76 14.71 25.75
C LEU A 277 2.29 15.91 26.59
N SER A 278 1.75 16.94 25.92
CA SER A 278 1.22 18.14 26.59
C SER A 278 0.04 17.78 27.51
N LEU A 279 -0.90 16.98 27.01
CA LEU A 279 -2.06 16.52 27.78
C LEU A 279 -1.65 15.72 29.02
N LEU A 280 -0.71 14.79 28.86
CA LEU A 280 -0.21 13.97 29.96
C LEU A 280 0.52 14.81 31.01
N HIS A 281 1.29 15.81 30.59
CA HIS A 281 1.93 16.78 31.49
C HIS A 281 0.89 17.58 32.30
N ASP A 282 -0.13 18.14 31.64
CA ASP A 282 -1.18 18.95 32.27
C ASP A 282 -1.99 18.15 33.31
N HIS A 283 -2.12 16.84 33.11
CA HIS A 283 -2.79 15.93 34.04
C HIS A 283 -1.87 15.36 35.14
N GLY A 284 -0.59 15.75 35.18
CA GLY A 284 0.38 15.36 36.22
C GLY A 284 1.07 14.01 35.99
N PHE A 285 1.00 13.47 34.76
CA PHE A 285 1.60 12.19 34.37
C PHE A 285 2.58 12.38 33.21
N PRO A 286 3.73 13.07 33.40
CA PRO A 286 4.63 13.40 32.31
C PRO A 286 5.13 12.15 31.57
N ALA A 287 5.22 12.27 30.25
CA ALA A 287 5.71 11.24 29.36
C ALA A 287 6.90 11.76 28.55
N ASN A 288 7.77 10.83 28.14
CA ASN A 288 8.92 11.10 27.31
C ASN A 288 8.65 10.62 25.88
N LYS A 289 9.21 11.31 24.89
CA LYS A 289 9.29 10.74 23.55
C LYS A 289 10.19 9.52 23.58
N TRP A 290 9.69 8.40 23.09
CA TRP A 290 10.50 7.19 22.97
C TRP A 290 11.22 7.16 21.62
N GLN A 291 12.44 6.65 21.67
CA GLN A 291 13.26 6.31 20.52
C GLN A 291 13.84 4.92 20.78
N HIS A 292 13.96 4.12 19.73
CA HIS A 292 14.56 2.79 19.81
C HIS A 292 15.97 2.85 20.43
N PRO A 293 16.38 1.90 21.28
CA PRO A 293 15.72 0.61 21.62
C PRO A 293 14.65 0.69 22.71
N PHE A 294 13.92 -0.41 22.90
CA PHE A 294 13.06 -0.57 24.07
C PHE A 294 13.89 -0.46 25.35
N PRO A 295 13.40 0.27 26.37
CA PRO A 295 14.08 0.34 27.65
C PRO A 295 14.11 -1.04 28.32
N GLN A 296 15.10 -1.25 29.18
CA GLN A 296 15.07 -2.38 30.10
C GLN A 296 14.15 -2.03 31.27
N PRO A 297 13.35 -2.99 31.78
CA PRO A 297 12.47 -2.76 32.91
C PRO A 297 13.24 -2.13 34.07
N ALA A 298 12.81 -0.94 34.49
CA ALA A 298 13.48 -0.22 35.56
C ALA A 298 13.40 -1.02 36.87
N THR A 299 14.56 -1.27 37.50
CA THR A 299 14.67 -2.12 38.69
C THR A 299 14.46 -1.38 40.01
N ASP A 300 14.70 -0.06 40.07
CA ASP A 300 14.66 0.73 41.31
C ASP A 300 13.79 2.01 41.24
N THR A 301 13.33 2.42 40.06
CA THR A 301 12.51 3.64 39.88
C THR A 301 11.32 3.37 38.96
N ARG A 302 10.16 3.92 39.31
CA ARG A 302 8.94 3.81 38.48
C ARG A 302 9.23 4.40 37.09
N ALA A 303 9.09 3.57 36.05
CA ALA A 303 9.40 3.97 34.68
C ALA A 303 8.55 5.19 34.24
N PRO A 304 9.08 6.10 33.42
CA PRO A 304 8.27 7.15 32.83
C PRO A 304 7.26 6.56 31.84
N PHE A 305 6.21 7.32 31.53
CA PHE A 305 5.40 7.02 30.35
C PHE A 305 6.19 7.33 29.09
N TYR A 306 5.94 6.59 28.01
CA TYR A 306 6.57 6.79 26.73
C TYR A 306 5.52 7.13 25.66
N CYS A 307 5.86 8.00 24.71
CA CYS A 307 5.01 8.31 23.54
C CYS A 307 5.84 8.21 22.26
N PHE A 308 5.29 7.61 21.21
CA PHE A 308 5.96 7.59 19.90
C PHE A 308 4.96 7.57 18.74
N GLU A 309 5.46 7.91 17.56
CA GLU A 309 4.71 7.85 16.31
C GLU A 309 4.69 6.41 15.77
N GLY A 310 3.51 5.86 15.54
CA GLY A 310 3.35 4.53 14.98
C GLY A 310 1.91 4.24 14.56
N ASP A 311 1.74 3.18 13.77
CA ASP A 311 0.43 2.67 13.41
C ASP A 311 0.21 1.31 14.06
N LEU A 312 -0.71 1.26 15.03
CA LEU A 312 -1.10 0.06 15.73
C LEU A 312 -2.61 -0.09 15.66
N SER A 313 -3.08 -1.27 15.27
CA SER A 313 -4.51 -1.54 15.06
C SER A 313 -5.31 -1.65 16.36
N ALA A 314 -4.64 -2.03 17.46
CA ALA A 314 -5.17 -2.10 18.81
C ALA A 314 -4.02 -2.16 19.82
N GLY A 315 -4.21 -1.57 21.01
CA GLY A 315 -3.27 -1.73 22.11
C GLY A 315 -3.23 -3.18 22.64
N PHE A 316 -2.18 -3.50 23.40
CA PHE A 316 -2.03 -4.78 24.09
C PHE A 316 -1.18 -4.63 25.36
N ILE A 317 -1.35 -5.54 26.30
CA ILE A 317 -0.59 -5.62 27.54
C ILE A 317 0.03 -7.00 27.59
N SER A 318 1.35 -7.09 27.70
CA SER A 318 2.06 -8.36 27.89
C SER A 318 2.70 -8.41 29.27
N PRO A 319 2.12 -9.18 30.21
CA PRO A 319 2.73 -9.40 31.52
C PRO A 319 4.13 -10.02 31.41
N ASP A 320 4.30 -11.01 30.53
CA ASP A 320 5.57 -11.72 30.34
C ASP A 320 6.68 -10.79 29.81
N GLY A 321 6.30 -9.82 28.98
CA GLY A 321 7.21 -8.83 28.43
C GLY A 321 7.40 -7.58 29.32
N HIS A 322 6.65 -7.45 30.41
CA HIS A 322 6.58 -6.23 31.23
C HIS A 322 6.33 -4.96 30.38
N ILE A 323 5.45 -5.06 29.38
CA ILE A 323 5.17 -3.97 28.43
C ILE A 323 3.67 -3.82 28.19
N ALA A 324 3.24 -2.58 27.97
CA ALA A 324 1.89 -2.26 27.53
C ALA A 324 1.91 -1.16 26.47
N PHE A 325 1.23 -1.43 25.36
CA PHE A 325 0.96 -0.47 24.30
C PHE A 325 -0.49 -0.02 24.36
N VAL A 326 -0.69 1.30 24.31
CA VAL A 326 -2.00 1.94 24.38
C VAL A 326 -2.10 2.92 23.22
N THR A 327 -3.12 2.79 22.39
CA THR A 327 -3.37 3.71 21.28
C THR A 327 -4.30 4.85 21.71
N GLU A 328 -4.45 5.84 20.84
CA GLU A 328 -5.42 6.93 21.02
C GLU A 328 -6.86 6.41 21.19
N GLU A 329 -7.21 5.28 20.56
CA GLU A 329 -8.55 4.70 20.65
C GLU A 329 -8.87 4.19 22.06
N GLU A 330 -7.88 3.65 22.79
CA GLU A 330 -8.07 3.21 24.19
C GLU A 330 -8.02 4.38 25.19
N LEU A 331 -7.42 5.52 24.82
CA LEU A 331 -7.36 6.71 25.67
C LEU A 331 -8.62 7.58 25.57
N PHE A 332 -9.10 7.83 24.35
CA PHE A 332 -10.17 8.78 24.08
C PHE A 332 -11.49 8.09 23.67
N GLY A 333 -11.48 6.76 23.59
CA GLY A 333 -12.57 5.98 23.00
C GLY A 333 -12.49 5.98 21.47
N LYS A 334 -13.24 5.07 20.83
CA LYS A 334 -13.32 4.99 19.37
C LYS A 334 -13.80 6.32 18.79
N GLY A 335 -12.86 7.15 18.33
CA GLY A 335 -13.12 8.05 17.22
C GLY A 335 -13.60 7.21 16.04
N ILE A 336 -14.41 7.81 15.15
CA ILE A 336 -14.69 7.21 13.84
C ILE A 336 -13.33 6.79 13.29
N ARG A 337 -13.15 5.49 13.00
CA ARG A 337 -11.95 4.96 12.35
C ARG A 337 -11.73 5.77 11.08
N HIS A 338 -10.90 6.80 11.15
CA HIS A 338 -10.10 7.15 10.00
C HIS A 338 -9.15 5.98 9.89
N ARG A 339 -9.46 5.06 8.97
CA ARG A 339 -8.40 4.27 8.33
C ARG A 339 -7.25 5.26 8.08
N PRO A 340 -5.99 4.90 8.37
CA PRO A 340 -4.88 5.66 7.84
C PRO A 340 -5.24 5.93 6.38
N HIS A 341 -5.36 7.19 6.01
CA HIS A 341 -5.26 7.50 4.61
C HIS A 341 -3.87 6.97 4.29
N THR A 342 -3.78 5.82 3.62
CA THR A 342 -2.70 5.64 2.66
C THR A 342 -2.66 6.97 1.94
N LYS A 343 -1.48 7.59 1.82
CA LYS A 343 -1.34 8.78 1.00
C LYS A 343 -1.81 8.38 -0.39
N SER A 344 -3.11 8.53 -0.62
CA SER A 344 -3.71 8.48 -1.92
C SER A 344 -3.06 9.63 -2.64
N PRO A 345 -2.80 9.49 -3.95
CA PRO A 345 -2.33 10.61 -4.76
C PRO A 345 -3.48 11.62 -4.87
N THR A 346 -3.76 12.36 -3.79
CA THR A 346 -4.81 13.38 -3.72
C THR A 346 -4.40 14.63 -4.50
N ALA A 347 -3.17 14.66 -5.05
CA ALA A 347 -2.76 15.63 -6.05
C ALA A 347 -3.44 15.43 -7.43
N LYS A 348 -4.00 14.24 -7.72
CA LYS A 348 -4.70 13.98 -9.00
C LYS A 348 -6.13 14.52 -9.08
N PHE A 349 -6.71 15.00 -7.98
CA PHE A 349 -8.13 15.36 -7.96
C PHE A 349 -8.43 16.81 -8.34
N PHE A 350 -7.57 17.77 -7.98
CA PHE A 350 -7.89 19.19 -8.17
C PHE A 350 -7.81 19.64 -9.65
N SER A 351 -6.93 19.06 -10.47
CA SER A 351 -6.82 19.46 -11.88
C SER A 351 -7.98 18.95 -12.76
N SER A 352 -8.60 17.81 -12.43
CA SER A 352 -9.66 17.21 -13.27
C SER A 352 -11.04 17.86 -13.10
N LEU A 353 -11.25 18.61 -12.01
CA LEU A 353 -12.51 19.28 -11.67
C LEU A 353 -12.52 20.76 -12.05
N GLU A 354 -11.35 21.41 -12.18
CA GLU A 354 -11.26 22.80 -12.66
C GLU A 354 -11.72 22.95 -14.12
N ASP A 355 -11.64 21.87 -14.91
CA ASP A 355 -12.08 21.82 -16.30
C ASP A 355 -13.56 21.41 -16.50
N LEU A 356 -14.29 21.14 -15.42
CA LEU A 356 -15.66 20.60 -15.50
C LEU A 356 -16.68 21.71 -15.83
N LYS A 357 -17.36 21.59 -16.96
CA LYS A 357 -18.39 22.55 -17.40
C LYS A 357 -19.78 22.05 -17.04
N GLU A 358 -20.68 22.97 -16.70
CA GLU A 358 -22.10 22.64 -16.53
C GLU A 358 -22.62 21.88 -17.77
N GLY A 359 -23.19 20.71 -17.54
CA GLY A 359 -23.61 19.78 -18.59
C GLY A 359 -22.72 18.56 -18.79
N ASP A 360 -21.50 18.55 -18.25
CA ASP A 360 -20.58 17.40 -18.35
C ASP A 360 -21.13 16.16 -17.63
N LEU A 361 -20.82 14.99 -18.18
CA LEU A 361 -21.18 13.70 -17.60
C LEU A 361 -20.15 13.24 -16.58
N VAL A 362 -20.66 12.76 -15.45
CA VAL A 362 -19.89 12.44 -14.26
C VAL A 362 -20.39 11.13 -13.68
N VAL A 363 -19.48 10.26 -13.30
CA VAL A 363 -19.76 9.01 -12.60
C VAL A 363 -19.61 9.22 -11.10
N HIS A 364 -20.69 9.00 -10.37
CA HIS A 364 -20.66 8.87 -8.93
C HIS A 364 -20.57 7.39 -8.56
N LEU A 365 -19.54 6.98 -7.80
CA LEU A 365 -19.24 5.57 -7.49
C LEU A 365 -20.45 4.78 -6.94
N GLN A 366 -21.35 5.43 -6.20
CA GLN A 366 -22.53 4.79 -5.60
C GLN A 366 -23.83 4.99 -6.39
N HIS A 367 -23.92 6.02 -7.23
CA HIS A 367 -25.20 6.45 -7.85
C HIS A 367 -25.20 6.35 -9.38
N GLY A 368 -24.06 5.98 -9.98
CA GLY A 368 -23.95 5.82 -11.43
C GLY A 368 -23.67 7.14 -12.15
N ILE A 369 -24.09 7.23 -13.40
CA ILE A 369 -23.80 8.38 -14.27
C ILE A 369 -24.83 9.49 -14.04
N GLY A 370 -24.36 10.69 -13.73
CA GLY A 370 -25.14 11.92 -13.60
C GLY A 370 -24.55 13.07 -14.39
N ARG A 371 -25.34 14.11 -14.63
CA ARG A 371 -24.94 15.35 -15.30
C ARG A 371 -24.59 16.42 -14.27
N TYR A 372 -23.43 17.05 -14.39
CA TYR A 372 -23.02 18.16 -13.53
C TYR A 372 -23.82 19.44 -13.82
N LEU A 373 -24.37 20.05 -12.78
CA LEU A 373 -25.18 21.27 -12.87
C LEU A 373 -24.57 22.49 -12.16
N GLY A 374 -23.29 22.43 -11.80
CA GLY A 374 -22.59 23.52 -11.12
C GLY A 374 -22.47 23.35 -9.61
N LEU A 375 -21.89 24.37 -8.97
CA LEU A 375 -21.74 24.47 -7.51
C LEU A 375 -22.87 25.34 -6.93
N ARG A 376 -23.45 24.91 -5.81
CA ARG A 376 -24.37 25.74 -5.01
C ARG A 376 -23.92 25.80 -3.56
N ARG A 377 -23.95 27.00 -3.02
CA ARG A 377 -23.80 27.23 -1.58
C ARG A 377 -25.12 26.93 -0.88
N LEU A 378 -25.09 26.06 0.12
CA LEU A 378 -26.24 25.74 0.96
C LEU A 378 -25.90 26.00 2.42
N GLU A 379 -26.89 26.45 3.19
CA GLU A 379 -26.77 26.64 4.62
C GLU A 379 -27.57 25.54 5.33
N VAL A 380 -26.86 24.66 6.04
CA VAL A 380 -27.46 23.52 6.74
C VAL A 380 -26.99 23.55 8.19
N GLN A 381 -27.94 23.62 9.13
CA GLN A 381 -27.67 23.67 10.58
C GLN A 381 -26.73 24.82 11.03
N GLY A 382 -26.78 25.97 10.34
CA GLY A 382 -26.01 27.17 10.71
C GLY A 382 -24.58 27.21 10.17
N PHE A 383 -24.19 26.25 9.32
CA PHE A 383 -22.92 26.27 8.60
C PHE A 383 -23.18 26.41 7.10
N THR A 384 -22.47 27.34 6.46
CA THR A 384 -22.48 27.51 5.00
C THR A 384 -21.43 26.60 4.38
N SER A 385 -21.85 25.74 3.46
CA SER A 385 -20.95 24.83 2.74
C SER A 385 -21.32 24.78 1.27
N ASP A 386 -20.31 24.59 0.42
CA ASP A 386 -20.46 24.52 -1.03
C ASP A 386 -20.68 23.05 -1.45
N TYR A 387 -21.69 22.81 -2.29
CA TYR A 387 -22.10 21.49 -2.76
C TYR A 387 -22.05 21.43 -4.28
N LEU A 388 -21.66 20.28 -4.81
CA LEU A 388 -21.69 19.93 -6.22
C LEU A 388 -23.06 19.31 -6.57
N LEU A 389 -23.75 19.86 -7.57
CA LEU A 389 -25.04 19.33 -8.04
C LEU A 389 -24.86 18.33 -9.18
N LEU A 390 -25.43 17.15 -9.02
CA LEU A 390 -25.53 16.13 -10.06
C LEU A 390 -27.00 15.78 -10.33
N GLN A 391 -27.38 15.69 -11.61
CA GLN A 391 -28.70 15.24 -12.03
C GLN A 391 -28.65 13.83 -12.61
N PHE A 392 -29.51 12.94 -12.12
CA PHE A 392 -29.66 11.57 -12.59
C PHE A 392 -30.93 11.41 -13.43
N GLY A 393 -31.10 10.25 -14.07
CA GLY A 393 -32.28 9.96 -14.88
C GLY A 393 -33.58 10.14 -14.08
N GLY A 394 -34.55 10.88 -14.63
CA GLY A 394 -35.86 11.09 -13.97
C GLY A 394 -35.97 12.34 -13.07
N THR A 395 -35.24 13.42 -13.36
CA THR A 395 -35.24 14.72 -12.64
C THR A 395 -34.66 14.72 -11.23
N ASP A 396 -34.19 13.57 -10.73
CA ASP A 396 -33.57 13.47 -9.41
C ASP A 396 -32.22 14.21 -9.35
N THR A 397 -32.04 15.00 -8.29
CA THR A 397 -30.83 15.80 -8.06
C THR A 397 -30.13 15.39 -6.78
N LEU A 398 -28.83 15.14 -6.85
CA LEU A 398 -27.97 14.81 -5.72
C LEU A 398 -27.04 15.98 -5.41
N TYR A 399 -26.89 16.27 -4.11
CA TYR A 399 -25.95 17.28 -3.60
C TYR A 399 -24.77 16.57 -2.96
N VAL A 400 -23.59 16.70 -3.57
CA VAL A 400 -22.36 16.08 -3.06
C VAL A 400 -21.50 17.18 -2.41
N PRO A 401 -21.20 17.10 -1.10
CA PRO A 401 -20.34 18.08 -0.46
C PRO A 401 -18.89 17.95 -0.96
N LEU A 402 -18.15 19.07 -0.98
CA LEU A 402 -16.79 19.14 -1.56
C LEU A 402 -15.78 18.23 -0.85
N ASP A 403 -16.02 17.85 0.40
CA ASP A 403 -15.19 16.89 1.16
C ASP A 403 -15.34 15.44 0.65
N ARG A 404 -16.33 15.16 -0.20
CA ARG A 404 -16.63 13.83 -0.78
C ARG A 404 -16.41 13.78 -2.31
N LEU A 405 -15.65 14.70 -2.88
CA LEU A 405 -15.29 14.71 -4.32
C LEU A 405 -14.58 13.42 -4.76
N ASN A 406 -13.95 12.71 -3.83
CA ASN A 406 -13.24 11.44 -4.03
C ASN A 406 -14.13 10.34 -4.64
N HIS A 407 -15.46 10.49 -4.59
CA HIS A 407 -16.44 9.55 -5.13
C HIS A 407 -16.93 9.92 -6.54
N ILE A 408 -16.37 10.98 -7.11
CA ILE A 408 -16.79 11.58 -8.37
C ILE A 408 -15.67 11.42 -9.40
N HIS A 409 -16.00 10.85 -10.55
CA HIS A 409 -15.09 10.69 -11.68
C HIS A 409 -15.72 11.27 -12.94
N ARG A 410 -14.96 11.93 -13.80
CA ARG A 410 -15.48 12.34 -15.12
C ARG A 410 -15.76 11.10 -15.96
N TYR A 411 -16.92 11.07 -16.63
CA TYR A 411 -17.22 10.03 -17.61
C TYR A 411 -16.35 10.27 -18.86
N ARG A 412 -15.47 9.32 -19.20
CA ARG A 412 -14.63 9.37 -20.41
C ARG A 412 -15.25 8.56 -21.53
#